data_AF-A0A7S1D1K9-F1
#
_entry.id   AF-A0A7S1D1K9-F1
#
_cell.length_a   1.000
_cell.length_b   1.000
_cell.length_c   1.000
_cell.angle_alpha   90.00
_cell.angle_beta   90.00
_cell.angle_gamma   90.00
#
_symmetry.space_group_name_H-M   'P 1'
#
loop_
_entity.id
_entity.type
_entity.pdbx_description
1 polymer ?
#
loop_
_entity_poly.entity_id
_entity_poly.type
_entity_poly.pdbx_seq_one_letter_code
_entity_poly.pdbx_strand_id
1 'polypeptide(L)'
;AYDAYMTGAVFVRLCQQIRQRQLQQQQLQRQQEQLEGEDLQDQPTTAIVGLPWQSGTDEAQLRKYFCRNKLYLMLTMYTIDLESRWSDPLSRGMDARSTFRVSDFVPTSVTSRDIFRCLTSAVPHHQADGGGRIHFEIVWVHDTTFMVAVRDSPRHSQLVWDALQRQFGATARICTLHEHIQSQQQQQQKLLQQQQQQLQVQRQQQQQQGDKGGGAAWLWSSIKGLLGYRDDDSDDDNNSTRARKRQRTN
;
A
#
# COMPACT_ATOMS: atom_id res chain seq x y z
N ALA A 1 -20.05 18.27 -11.77
CA ALA A 1 -21.31 17.80 -12.40
C ALA A 1 -21.04 16.94 -13.63
N TYR A 2 -20.28 17.43 -14.61
CA TYR A 2 -19.93 16.68 -15.82
C TYR A 2 -19.27 15.31 -15.54
N ASP A 3 -18.23 15.25 -14.71
CA ASP A 3 -17.53 13.98 -14.41
C ASP A 3 -18.43 12.96 -13.73
N ALA A 4 -19.35 13.42 -12.87
CA ALA A 4 -20.33 12.56 -12.21
C ALA A 4 -21.32 11.98 -13.23
N TYR A 5 -21.78 12.80 -14.18
CA TYR A 5 -22.61 12.35 -15.30
C TYR A 5 -21.88 11.31 -16.15
N MET A 6 -20.63 11.58 -16.54
CA MET A 6 -19.81 10.67 -17.35
C MET A 6 -19.56 9.35 -16.63
N THR A 7 -19.22 9.41 -15.33
CA THR A 7 -19.04 8.23 -14.49
C THR A 7 -20.32 7.40 -14.42
N GLY A 8 -21.47 8.06 -14.22
CA GLY A 8 -22.78 7.41 -14.22
C GLY A 8 -23.10 6.73 -15.56
N ALA A 9 -22.83 7.40 -16.69
CA ALA A 9 -23.05 6.84 -18.02
C ALA A 9 -22.18 5.59 -18.27
N VAL A 10 -20.90 5.65 -17.90
CA VAL A 10 -19.98 4.49 -17.98
C VAL A 10 -20.48 3.35 -17.10
N PHE A 11 -20.87 3.63 -15.85
CA PHE A 11 -21.40 2.64 -14.92
C PHE A 11 -22.64 1.93 -15.48
N VAL A 12 -23.62 2.68 -15.98
CA VAL A 12 -24.84 2.12 -16.59
C VAL A 12 -24.49 1.20 -17.76
N ARG A 13 -23.56 1.64 -18.63
CA ARG A 13 -23.16 0.85 -19.79
C ARG A 13 -22.46 -0.46 -19.40
N LEU A 14 -21.59 -0.41 -18.41
CA LEU A 14 -20.94 -1.62 -17.87
C LEU A 14 -21.96 -2.57 -17.26
N CYS A 15 -22.94 -2.06 -16.53
CA CYS A 15 -23.99 -2.90 -15.94
C CYS A 15 -24.80 -3.66 -17.01
N GLN A 16 -25.15 -2.98 -18.10
CA GLN A 16 -25.83 -3.60 -19.24
C GLN A 16 -24.98 -4.70 -19.88
N GLN A 17 -23.68 -4.45 -20.09
CA GLN A 17 -22.77 -5.43 -20.68
C GLN A 17 -22.60 -6.68 -19.80
N ILE A 18 -22.45 -6.49 -18.48
CA ILE A 18 -22.36 -7.60 -17.52
C ILE A 18 -23.62 -8.45 -17.60
N ARG A 19 -24.80 -7.83 -17.57
CA ARG A 19 -26.09 -8.53 -17.71
C ARG A 19 -26.17 -9.32 -19.01
N GLN A 20 -25.82 -8.70 -20.14
CA GLN A 20 -25.85 -9.35 -21.46
C GLN A 20 -24.94 -10.58 -21.51
N ARG A 21 -23.71 -10.49 -21.00
CA ARG A 21 -22.78 -11.63 -20.95
C ARG A 21 -23.31 -12.75 -20.06
N GLN A 22 -23.91 -12.44 -18.92
CA GLN A 22 -24.46 -13.45 -18.02
C GLN A 22 -25.66 -14.18 -18.64
N LEU A 23 -26.56 -13.45 -19.32
CA LEU A 23 -27.65 -14.06 -20.08
C LEU A 23 -27.13 -14.97 -21.21
N GLN A 24 -26.09 -14.54 -21.93
CA GLN A 24 -25.46 -15.35 -22.98
C GLN A 24 -24.83 -16.63 -22.41
N GLN A 25 -24.09 -16.54 -21.30
CA GLN A 25 -23.50 -17.71 -20.63
C GLN A 25 -24.57 -18.70 -20.18
N GLN A 26 -25.68 -18.22 -19.62
CA GLN A 26 -26.78 -19.08 -19.20
C GLN A 26 -27.50 -19.75 -20.38
N GLN A 27 -27.62 -19.07 -21.53
CA GLN A 27 -28.17 -19.68 -22.74
C GLN A 27 -27.26 -20.80 -23.27
N LEU A 28 -25.93 -20.60 -23.22
CA LEU A 28 -24.97 -21.62 -23.62
C LEU A 28 -25.00 -22.83 -22.68
N GLN A 29 -25.08 -22.61 -21.36
CA GLN A 29 -25.21 -23.69 -20.38
C GLN A 29 -26.47 -24.51 -20.62
N ARG A 30 -27.63 -23.87 -20.79
CA ARG A 30 -28.88 -24.58 -21.10
C ARG A 30 -28.83 -25.37 -22.40
N GLN A 31 -28.13 -24.87 -23.42
CA GLN A 31 -27.93 -25.62 -24.66
C GLN A 31 -27.03 -26.85 -24.45
N GLN A 32 -26.00 -26.75 -23.59
CA GLN A 32 -25.15 -27.88 -23.23
C GLN A 32 -25.91 -28.92 -22.41
N GLU A 33 -26.68 -28.50 -21.41
CA GLU A 33 -27.52 -29.38 -20.58
C GLU A 33 -28.58 -30.13 -21.42
N GLN A 34 -29.17 -29.45 -22.41
CA GLN A 34 -30.10 -30.09 -23.36
C GLN A 34 -29.45 -31.14 -24.27
N LEU A 35 -28.13 -31.04 -24.50
CA LEU A 35 -27.36 -32.01 -25.29
C LEU A 35 -26.85 -33.19 -24.44
N GLU A 36 -26.62 -32.97 -23.14
CA GLU A 36 -26.06 -33.98 -22.23
C GLU A 36 -27.13 -34.88 -21.57
N GLY A 37 -28.41 -34.53 -21.67
CA GLY A 37 -29.52 -35.46 -21.40
C GLY A 37 -29.59 -36.02 -19.97
N GLU A 38 -29.05 -35.30 -18.98
CA GLU A 38 -29.16 -35.68 -17.57
C GLU A 38 -30.36 -35.00 -16.89
N ASP A 39 -31.27 -35.83 -16.36
CA ASP A 39 -32.31 -35.44 -15.42
C ASP A 39 -31.68 -35.09 -14.06
N LEU A 40 -31.36 -33.81 -13.83
CA LEU A 40 -30.91 -33.32 -12.52
C LEU A 40 -31.59 -32.00 -12.12
N GLN A 41 -32.69 -32.19 -11.39
CA GLN A 41 -33.06 -31.53 -10.13
C GLN A 41 -32.64 -30.05 -9.94
N ASP A 42 -33.61 -29.15 -10.19
CA ASP A 42 -33.83 -27.81 -9.64
C ASP A 42 -32.68 -27.19 -8.81
N GLN A 43 -31.54 -26.88 -9.44
CA GLN A 43 -30.74 -25.76 -8.94
C GLN A 43 -31.36 -24.46 -9.47
N PRO A 44 -31.79 -23.54 -8.60
CA PRO A 44 -32.30 -22.25 -9.04
C PRO A 44 -31.16 -21.52 -9.76
N THR A 45 -31.23 -21.49 -11.08
CA THR A 45 -30.38 -20.66 -11.92
C THR A 45 -30.69 -19.22 -11.52
N THR A 46 -29.88 -18.67 -10.62
CA THR A 46 -29.98 -17.29 -10.16
C THR A 46 -29.46 -16.39 -11.28
N ALA A 47 -30.25 -16.31 -12.36
CA ALA A 47 -30.06 -15.36 -13.43
C ALA A 47 -30.12 -13.95 -12.83
N ILE A 48 -29.29 -13.04 -13.33
CA ILE A 48 -29.39 -11.62 -12.96
C ILE A 48 -30.67 -11.08 -13.57
N VAL A 49 -31.75 -11.03 -12.78
CA VAL A 49 -33.07 -10.62 -13.25
C VAL A 49 -33.13 -9.11 -13.49
N GLY A 50 -32.35 -8.31 -12.74
CA GLY A 50 -32.41 -6.85 -12.75
C GLY A 50 -31.07 -6.11 -12.84
N LEU A 51 -31.16 -4.83 -13.19
CA LEU A 51 -30.05 -3.86 -13.08
C LEU A 51 -29.90 -3.40 -11.61
N PRO A 52 -28.72 -2.89 -11.20
CA PRO A 52 -28.45 -2.62 -9.78
C PRO A 52 -29.38 -1.61 -9.10
N TRP A 53 -30.10 -0.79 -9.86
CA TRP A 53 -31.07 0.17 -9.37
C TRP A 53 -32.53 -0.30 -9.47
N GLN A 54 -32.79 -1.54 -9.89
CA GLN A 54 -34.14 -2.11 -9.94
C GLN A 54 -34.50 -2.77 -8.62
N SER A 55 -35.70 -2.44 -8.12
CA SER A 55 -36.27 -3.05 -6.91
C SER A 55 -36.38 -4.56 -7.07
N GLY A 56 -35.97 -5.31 -6.05
CA GLY A 56 -36.04 -6.78 -6.03
C GLY A 56 -34.82 -7.50 -6.61
N THR A 57 -33.74 -6.78 -6.95
CA THR A 57 -32.48 -7.43 -7.32
C THR A 57 -31.79 -7.99 -6.07
N ASP A 58 -31.40 -9.25 -6.12
CA ASP A 58 -30.72 -9.94 -5.02
C ASP A 58 -29.40 -9.26 -4.65
N GLU A 59 -29.25 -8.90 -3.38
CA GLU A 59 -28.05 -8.27 -2.82
C GLU A 59 -26.78 -9.11 -3.07
N ALA A 60 -26.88 -10.44 -3.03
CA ALA A 60 -25.75 -11.30 -3.31
C ALA A 60 -25.29 -11.17 -4.77
N GLN A 61 -26.22 -11.07 -5.72
CA GLN A 61 -25.92 -10.77 -7.12
C GLN A 61 -25.34 -9.36 -7.30
N LEU A 62 -25.87 -8.37 -6.59
CA LEU A 62 -25.35 -6.99 -6.64
C LEU A 62 -23.88 -6.92 -6.20
N ARG A 63 -23.54 -7.61 -5.12
CA ARG A 63 -22.16 -7.71 -4.62
C ARG A 63 -21.24 -8.49 -5.55
N LYS A 64 -21.75 -9.60 -6.10
CA LYS A 64 -20.97 -10.50 -6.96
C LYS A 64 -20.65 -9.86 -8.32
N TYR A 65 -21.62 -9.20 -8.94
CA TYR A 65 -21.51 -8.75 -10.33
C TYR A 65 -21.30 -7.25 -10.49
N PHE A 66 -21.80 -6.43 -9.56
CA PHE A 66 -21.75 -4.96 -9.66
C PHE A 66 -20.89 -4.29 -8.59
N CYS A 67 -20.16 -5.08 -7.78
CA CYS A 67 -19.18 -4.57 -6.81
C CYS A 67 -19.74 -3.51 -5.84
N ARG A 68 -21.00 -3.67 -5.41
CA ARG A 68 -21.63 -2.76 -4.44
C ARG A 68 -20.76 -2.62 -3.18
N ASN A 69 -20.62 -1.39 -2.69
CA ASN A 69 -19.90 -1.03 -1.47
C ASN A 69 -18.40 -1.42 -1.46
N LYS A 70 -17.77 -1.43 -2.64
CA LYS A 70 -16.33 -1.57 -2.78
C LYS A 70 -15.71 -0.26 -3.22
N LEU A 71 -14.67 0.19 -2.50
CA LEU A 71 -13.87 1.35 -2.89
C LEU A 71 -12.60 0.92 -3.61
N TYR A 72 -12.30 1.59 -4.70
CA TYR A 72 -11.03 1.49 -5.39
C TYR A 72 -9.99 2.37 -4.68
N LEU A 73 -8.85 1.79 -4.33
CA LEU A 73 -7.73 2.52 -3.74
C LEU A 73 -6.60 2.65 -4.76
N MET A 74 -6.42 3.86 -5.27
CA MET A 74 -5.31 4.20 -6.17
C MET A 74 -3.97 3.80 -5.54
N LEU A 75 -3.06 3.27 -6.36
CA LEU A 75 -1.71 2.82 -5.98
C LEU A 75 -1.64 1.48 -5.22
N THR A 76 -2.77 0.83 -4.99
CA THR A 76 -2.80 -0.50 -4.39
C THR A 76 -3.54 -1.48 -5.28
N MET A 77 -3.21 -2.76 -5.17
CA MET A 77 -3.96 -3.83 -5.85
C MET A 77 -5.23 -4.23 -5.09
N TYR A 78 -5.70 -3.35 -4.20
CA TYR A 78 -6.69 -3.70 -3.20
C TYR A 78 -7.94 -2.86 -3.37
N THR A 79 -9.08 -3.53 -3.29
CA THR A 79 -10.38 -2.88 -3.15
C THR A 79 -10.83 -3.02 -1.71
N ILE A 80 -11.18 -1.90 -1.08
CA ILE A 80 -11.70 -1.92 0.29
C ILE A 80 -13.17 -2.33 0.21
N ASP A 81 -13.52 -3.46 0.82
CA ASP A 81 -14.91 -3.85 1.03
C ASP A 81 -15.43 -3.12 2.28
N LEU A 82 -16.40 -2.22 2.09
CA LEU A 82 -16.92 -1.39 3.19
C LEU A 82 -17.90 -2.13 4.10
N GLU A 83 -18.40 -3.29 3.68
CA GLU A 83 -19.43 -4.03 4.42
C GLU A 83 -18.84 -5.16 5.27
N SER A 84 -17.61 -5.57 4.97
CA SER A 84 -16.95 -6.69 5.61
C SER A 84 -15.74 -6.23 6.42
N ARG A 85 -15.88 -6.27 7.75
CA ARG A 85 -14.79 -5.97 8.69
C ARG A 85 -13.68 -7.02 8.68
N TRP A 86 -13.93 -8.20 8.10
CA TRP A 86 -13.08 -9.39 8.20
C TRP A 86 -12.48 -9.83 6.87
N SER A 87 -13.02 -9.37 5.74
CA SER A 87 -12.35 -9.59 4.46
C SER A 87 -11.18 -8.63 4.40
N ASP A 88 -9.99 -9.12 4.69
CA ASP A 88 -8.79 -8.34 4.46
C ASP A 88 -8.76 -7.96 2.97
N PRO A 89 -8.90 -6.66 2.63
CA PRO A 89 -8.84 -6.21 1.24
C PRO A 89 -7.46 -6.47 0.64
N LEU A 90 -6.43 -6.67 1.49
CA LEU A 90 -5.06 -6.97 1.12
C LEU A 90 -4.84 -8.43 0.69
N SER A 91 -5.81 -9.33 0.93
CA SER A 91 -5.58 -10.78 0.90
C SER A 91 -6.48 -11.56 -0.07
N ARG A 92 -6.97 -10.98 -1.17
CA ARG A 92 -7.65 -11.75 -2.25
C ARG A 92 -6.68 -12.71 -3.01
N GLY A 93 -5.80 -13.40 -2.28
CA GLY A 93 -4.87 -14.41 -2.79
C GLY A 93 -3.60 -13.86 -3.40
N MET A 94 -3.19 -12.62 -3.07
CA MET A 94 -1.96 -12.04 -3.62
C MET A 94 -0.85 -12.02 -2.57
N ASP A 95 0.06 -12.97 -2.70
CA ASP A 95 1.25 -13.06 -1.87
C ASP A 95 2.28 -12.01 -2.36
N ALA A 96 2.98 -11.36 -1.42
CA ALA A 96 4.10 -10.47 -1.73
C ALA A 96 5.22 -11.20 -2.50
N ARG A 97 5.30 -12.53 -2.38
CA ARG A 97 6.22 -13.39 -3.13
C ARG A 97 5.75 -13.69 -4.56
N SER A 98 4.44 -13.63 -4.82
CA SER A 98 3.84 -13.79 -6.16
C SER A 98 3.42 -12.46 -6.78
N THR A 99 3.93 -11.36 -6.22
CA THR A 99 3.75 -10.00 -6.73
C THR A 99 5.09 -9.47 -7.18
N PHE A 100 5.14 -8.95 -8.40
CA PHE A 100 6.34 -8.43 -9.03
C PHE A 100 6.22 -6.93 -9.24
N ARG A 101 7.26 -6.20 -8.86
CA ARG A 101 7.42 -4.77 -9.12
C ARG A 101 8.36 -4.61 -10.31
N VAL A 102 7.92 -3.84 -11.30
CA VAL A 102 8.74 -3.40 -12.44
C VAL A 102 8.88 -1.89 -12.34
N SER A 103 10.10 -1.40 -12.18
CA SER A 103 10.40 0.02 -11.99
C SER A 103 11.54 0.51 -12.89
N ASP A 104 11.75 1.82 -12.90
CA ASP A 104 12.91 2.48 -13.51
C ASP A 104 13.00 2.34 -15.04
N PHE A 105 11.88 2.06 -15.70
CA PHE A 105 11.78 2.16 -17.16
C PHE A 105 11.56 3.61 -17.60
N VAL A 106 11.93 3.90 -18.85
CA VAL A 106 11.76 5.22 -19.45
C VAL A 106 10.26 5.56 -19.51
N PRO A 107 9.81 6.73 -19.01
CA PRO A 107 8.40 7.15 -19.15
C PRO A 107 7.94 7.02 -20.60
N THR A 108 6.68 6.64 -20.84
CA THR A 108 6.06 6.41 -22.17
C THR A 108 6.53 5.18 -22.95
N SER A 109 7.60 4.48 -22.54
CA SER A 109 8.09 3.28 -23.23
C SER A 109 7.28 2.02 -22.95
N VAL A 110 6.48 2.01 -21.88
CA VAL A 110 5.67 0.86 -21.46
C VAL A 110 4.21 1.29 -21.38
N THR A 111 3.33 0.53 -22.03
CA THR A 111 1.88 0.70 -21.94
C THR A 111 1.20 -0.51 -21.29
N SER A 112 -0.02 -0.33 -20.78
CA SER A 112 -0.84 -1.46 -20.28
C SER A 112 -1.04 -2.56 -21.33
N ARG A 113 -1.02 -2.20 -22.62
CA ARG A 113 -1.11 -3.16 -23.74
C ARG A 113 0.14 -4.04 -23.84
N ASP A 114 1.33 -3.45 -23.66
CA ASP A 114 2.60 -4.18 -23.74
C ASP A 114 2.72 -5.15 -22.57
N ILE A 115 2.34 -4.70 -21.36
CA ILE A 115 2.28 -5.54 -20.17
C ILE A 115 1.30 -6.71 -20.41
N PHE A 116 0.09 -6.43 -20.89
CA PHE A 116 -0.90 -7.49 -21.14
C PHE A 116 -0.43 -8.50 -22.20
N ARG A 117 0.20 -8.04 -23.30
CA ARG A 117 0.75 -8.92 -24.34
C ARG A 117 1.88 -9.79 -23.80
N CYS A 118 2.79 -9.21 -23.02
CA CYS A 118 3.86 -9.93 -22.34
C CYS A 118 3.28 -11.08 -21.50
N LEU A 119 2.33 -10.79 -20.62
CA LEU A 119 1.76 -11.77 -19.69
C LEU A 119 0.90 -12.83 -20.38
N THR A 120 0.14 -12.47 -21.41
CA THR A 120 -0.68 -13.45 -22.15
C THR A 120 0.15 -14.36 -23.06
N SER A 121 1.25 -13.86 -23.63
CA SER A 121 2.19 -14.66 -24.42
C SER A 121 3.00 -15.66 -23.59
N ALA A 122 3.10 -15.43 -22.28
CA ALA A 122 3.81 -16.29 -21.35
C ALA A 122 3.05 -17.57 -21.00
N VAL A 123 1.75 -17.62 -21.30
CA VAL A 123 0.93 -18.80 -21.11
C VAL A 123 1.03 -19.62 -22.40
N PRO A 124 1.79 -20.73 -22.43
CA PRO A 124 1.75 -21.60 -23.59
C PRO A 124 0.30 -22.07 -23.79
N HIS A 125 -0.18 -22.00 -25.03
CA HIS A 125 -1.51 -22.46 -25.45
C HIS A 125 -1.77 -23.97 -25.20
N HIS A 126 -0.85 -24.69 -24.55
CA HIS A 126 -1.03 -26.08 -24.18
C HIS A 126 -1.93 -26.22 -22.94
N GLN A 127 -3.23 -26.21 -23.24
CA GLN A 127 -4.32 -26.72 -22.41
C GLN A 127 -4.25 -28.24 -22.16
N ALA A 128 -3.08 -28.89 -22.34
CA ALA A 128 -2.97 -30.34 -22.33
C ALA A 128 -3.07 -30.98 -20.93
N ASP A 129 -2.84 -30.21 -19.85
CA ASP A 129 -2.82 -30.71 -18.46
C ASP A 129 -3.86 -30.05 -17.54
N GLY A 130 -4.95 -29.50 -18.07
CA GLY A 130 -6.00 -28.90 -17.22
C GLY A 130 -5.58 -27.61 -16.47
N GLY A 131 -4.45 -27.02 -16.82
CA GLY A 131 -3.98 -25.75 -16.27
C GLY A 131 -4.85 -24.59 -16.71
N GLY A 132 -5.66 -24.05 -15.79
CA GLY A 132 -6.53 -22.90 -16.03
C GLY A 132 -5.78 -21.64 -16.48
N ARG A 133 -6.54 -20.64 -16.94
CA ARG A 133 -5.99 -19.33 -17.34
C ARG A 133 -5.21 -18.72 -16.17
N ILE A 134 -4.04 -18.13 -16.44
CA ILE A 134 -3.31 -17.37 -15.42
C ILE A 134 -4.13 -16.13 -15.08
N HIS A 135 -4.57 -16.05 -13.82
CA HIS A 135 -5.20 -14.86 -13.27
C HIS A 135 -4.13 -13.93 -12.72
N PHE A 136 -3.98 -12.78 -13.37
CA PHE A 136 -3.07 -11.74 -12.94
C PHE A 136 -3.78 -10.38 -12.85
N GLU A 137 -3.24 -9.52 -12.00
CA GLU A 137 -3.69 -8.14 -11.81
C GLU A 137 -2.53 -7.19 -12.08
N ILE A 138 -2.79 -6.10 -12.81
CA ILE A 138 -1.78 -5.06 -13.13
C ILE A 138 -2.19 -3.78 -12.43
N VAL A 139 -1.26 -3.17 -11.68
CA VAL A 139 -1.47 -1.88 -11.04
C VAL A 139 -0.34 -0.93 -11.34
N TRP A 140 -0.70 0.23 -11.87
CA TRP A 140 0.22 1.35 -12.03
C TRP A 140 0.45 2.02 -10.67
N VAL A 141 1.72 2.16 -10.29
CA VAL A 141 2.15 2.85 -9.06
C VAL A 141 2.72 4.23 -9.41
N HIS A 142 3.37 4.34 -10.56
CA HIS A 142 3.96 5.58 -11.07
C HIS A 142 4.06 5.47 -12.60
N ASP A 143 4.31 6.58 -13.30
CA ASP A 143 4.53 6.59 -14.76
C ASP A 143 5.72 5.73 -15.21
N THR A 144 6.57 5.36 -14.26
CA THR A 144 7.78 4.53 -14.43
C THR A 144 7.76 3.30 -13.53
N THR A 145 6.60 2.94 -12.98
CA THR A 145 6.47 1.76 -12.11
C THR A 145 5.09 1.13 -12.20
N PHE A 146 5.06 -0.18 -12.42
CA PHE A 146 3.86 -0.99 -12.26
C PHE A 146 4.14 -2.22 -11.40
N MET A 147 3.07 -2.82 -10.90
CA MET A 147 3.07 -4.09 -10.19
C MET A 147 2.20 -5.09 -10.93
N VAL A 148 2.62 -6.35 -10.90
CA VAL A 148 1.85 -7.50 -11.42
C VAL A 148 1.72 -8.51 -10.30
N ALA A 149 0.50 -8.82 -9.91
CA ALA A 149 0.23 -9.90 -8.98
C ALA A 149 -0.35 -11.11 -9.69
N VAL A 150 0.05 -12.29 -9.23
CA VAL A 150 -0.41 -13.58 -9.74
C VAL A 150 -1.08 -14.33 -8.61
N ARG A 151 -2.27 -14.89 -8.88
CA ARG A 151 -3.02 -15.68 -7.89
C ARG A 151 -2.60 -17.15 -7.90
N ASP A 152 -2.44 -17.68 -6.69
CA ASP A 152 -2.58 -19.11 -6.31
C ASP A 152 -1.90 -20.16 -7.22
N SER A 153 -0.68 -19.91 -7.69
CA SER A 153 0.16 -20.98 -8.26
C SER A 153 1.64 -20.58 -8.35
N PRO A 154 2.55 -21.27 -7.65
CA PRO A 154 3.99 -21.05 -7.80
C PRO A 154 4.47 -21.19 -9.24
N ARG A 155 3.86 -22.10 -10.01
CA ARG A 155 4.15 -22.30 -11.43
C ARG A 155 3.76 -21.07 -12.26
N HIS A 156 2.57 -20.50 -12.02
CA HIS A 156 2.14 -19.28 -12.72
C HIS A 156 3.01 -18.08 -12.35
N SER A 157 3.41 -17.99 -11.07
CA SER A 157 4.33 -16.97 -10.58
C SER A 157 5.65 -17.01 -11.36
N GLN A 158 6.24 -18.19 -11.54
CA GLN A 158 7.47 -18.35 -12.32
C GLN A 158 7.31 -17.97 -13.79
N LEU A 159 6.22 -18.41 -14.44
CA LEU A 159 5.96 -18.07 -15.85
C LEU A 159 5.84 -16.55 -16.06
N VAL A 160 5.15 -15.87 -15.15
CA VAL A 160 5.03 -14.41 -15.18
C VAL A 160 6.37 -13.73 -14.92
N TRP A 161 7.15 -14.21 -13.96
CA TRP A 161 8.50 -13.72 -13.71
C TRP A 161 9.38 -13.80 -14.98
N ASP A 162 9.42 -14.98 -15.62
CA ASP A 162 10.23 -15.21 -16.82
C ASP A 162 9.77 -14.35 -18.01
N ALA A 163 8.47 -14.08 -18.11
CA ALA A 163 7.91 -13.18 -19.11
C ALA A 163 8.35 -11.74 -18.91
N LEU A 164 8.23 -11.26 -17.67
CA LEU A 164 8.63 -9.90 -17.31
C LEU A 164 10.14 -9.72 -17.50
N GLN A 165 10.95 -10.70 -17.09
CA GLN A 165 12.40 -10.68 -17.29
C GLN A 165 12.77 -10.64 -18.78
N ARG A 166 12.15 -11.45 -19.63
CA ARG A 166 12.40 -11.40 -21.07
C ARG A 166 12.01 -10.07 -21.70
N GLN A 167 10.86 -9.52 -21.33
CA GLN A 167 10.32 -8.33 -21.97
C GLN A 167 10.96 -7.04 -21.47
N PHE A 168 11.24 -6.95 -20.17
CA PHE A 168 11.61 -5.70 -19.50
C PHE A 168 12.96 -5.79 -18.78
N GLY A 169 13.58 -6.97 -18.64
CA GLY A 169 14.80 -7.13 -17.83
C GLY A 169 16.02 -6.36 -18.34
N ALA A 170 16.03 -5.96 -19.61
CA ALA A 170 17.08 -5.12 -20.18
C ALA A 170 16.90 -3.62 -19.91
N THR A 171 15.66 -3.17 -19.66
CA THR A 171 15.29 -1.74 -19.65
C THR A 171 14.64 -1.29 -18.35
N ALA A 172 14.34 -2.22 -17.45
CA ALA A 172 13.65 -1.97 -16.20
C ALA A 172 14.27 -2.80 -15.08
N ARG A 173 14.11 -2.32 -13.85
CA ARG A 173 14.40 -3.09 -12.65
C ARG A 173 13.18 -3.94 -12.29
N ILE A 174 13.39 -5.24 -12.12
CA ILE A 174 12.33 -6.19 -11.76
C ILE A 174 12.72 -6.87 -10.45
N CYS A 175 11.79 -6.90 -9.49
CA CYS A 175 11.96 -7.61 -8.22
C CYS A 175 10.60 -8.08 -7.68
N THR A 176 10.61 -9.00 -6.73
CA THR A 176 9.39 -9.33 -5.99
C THR A 176 9.01 -8.19 -5.04
N LEU A 177 7.72 -8.06 -4.73
CA LEU A 177 7.26 -7.08 -3.75
C LEU A 177 7.88 -7.36 -2.37
N HIS A 178 8.04 -8.64 -2.03
CA HIS A 178 8.72 -9.06 -0.81
C HIS A 178 10.17 -8.52 -0.72
N GLU A 179 10.97 -8.69 -1.76
CA GLU A 179 12.34 -8.17 -1.84
C GLU A 179 12.36 -6.64 -1.73
N HIS A 180 11.43 -5.97 -2.41
CA HIS A 180 11.31 -4.52 -2.33
C HIS A 180 11.03 -4.05 -0.90
N ILE A 181 10.04 -4.63 -0.22
CA ILE A 181 9.69 -4.31 1.17
C ILE A 181 10.88 -4.54 2.10
N GLN A 182 11.57 -5.67 1.97
CA GLN A 182 12.75 -5.96 2.78
C GLN A 182 13.87 -4.94 2.55
N SER A 183 14.14 -4.58 1.28
CA SER A 183 15.18 -3.60 0.96
C SER A 183 14.87 -2.22 1.57
N GLN A 184 13.61 -1.80 1.56
CA GLN A 184 13.14 -0.56 2.17
C GLN A 184 13.31 -0.57 3.69
N GLN A 185 12.91 -1.67 4.35
CA GLN A 185 13.07 -1.82 5.80
C GLN A 185 14.54 -1.78 6.21
N GLN A 186 15.43 -2.46 5.47
CA GLN A 186 16.87 -2.44 5.73
C GLN A 186 17.47 -1.04 5.54
N GLN A 187 17.04 -0.29 4.53
CA GLN A 187 17.48 1.08 4.31
C GLN A 187 17.04 2.01 5.46
N GLN A 188 15.80 1.90 5.93
CA GLN A 188 15.31 2.66 7.07
C GLN A 188 16.08 2.35 8.36
N GLN A 189 16.37 1.07 8.61
CA GLN A 189 17.19 0.66 9.76
C GLN A 189 18.60 1.23 9.69
N LYS A 190 19.25 1.20 8.51
CA LYS A 190 20.58 1.78 8.30
C LYS A 190 20.58 3.29 8.54
N LEU A 191 19.56 4.01 8.05
CA LEU A 191 19.44 5.46 8.26
C LEU A 191 19.29 5.78 9.76
N LEU A 192 18.47 5.01 10.47
CA LEU A 192 18.28 5.17 11.91
C LEU A 192 19.58 4.94 12.68
N GLN A 193 20.35 3.90 12.32
CA GLN A 193 21.64 3.60 12.92
C GLN A 193 22.66 4.73 12.68
N GLN A 194 22.72 5.26 11.45
CA GLN A 194 23.60 6.38 11.12
C GLN A 194 23.24 7.64 11.95
N GLN A 195 21.95 7.93 12.11
CA GLN A 195 21.51 9.05 12.93
C GLN A 195 21.90 8.88 14.40
N GLN A 196 21.77 7.67 14.96
CA GLN A 196 22.19 7.38 16.33
C GLN A 196 23.70 7.54 16.50
N GLN A 197 24.51 7.08 15.54
CA GLN A 197 25.97 7.25 15.57
C GLN A 197 26.37 8.73 15.52
N GLN A 198 25.74 9.53 14.66
CA GLN A 198 26.00 10.97 14.60
C GLN A 198 25.68 11.67 15.92
N LEU A 199 24.57 11.30 16.56
CA LEU A 199 24.22 11.83 17.89
C LEU A 199 25.23 11.44 18.97
N GLN A 200 25.77 10.22 18.93
CA GLN A 200 26.81 9.79 19.85
C GLN A 200 28.10 10.59 19.64
N VAL A 201 28.52 10.80 18.38
CA VAL A 201 29.69 11.62 18.05
C VAL A 201 29.49 13.07 18.52
N GLN A 202 28.32 13.67 18.29
CA GLN A 202 28.01 15.01 18.81
C GLN A 202 28.07 15.09 20.33
N ARG A 203 27.52 14.10 21.04
CA ARG A 203 27.61 14.04 22.51
C ARG A 203 29.06 13.94 23.00
N GLN A 204 29.89 13.13 22.35
CA GLN A 204 31.32 13.02 22.69
C GLN A 204 32.07 14.33 22.42
N GLN A 205 31.78 15.02 21.32
CA GLN A 205 32.38 16.33 21.03
C GLN A 205 31.98 17.38 22.06
N GLN A 206 30.72 17.42 22.50
CA GLN A 206 30.26 18.32 23.56
C GLN A 206 30.93 18.04 24.90
N GLN A 207 31.12 16.76 25.27
CA GLN A 207 31.84 16.39 26.49
C GLN A 207 33.32 16.83 26.44
N GLN A 208 33.99 16.64 25.31
CA GLN A 208 35.40 17.08 25.16
C GLN A 208 35.56 18.60 25.16
N GLN A 209 34.58 19.36 24.68
CA GLN A 209 34.58 20.82 24.80
C GLN A 209 34.30 21.28 26.23
N GLY A 210 33.44 20.57 26.97
CA GLY A 210 33.19 20.82 28.40
C GLY A 210 34.42 20.60 29.29
N ASP A 211 35.30 19.67 28.94
CA ASP A 211 36.51 19.39 29.72
C ASP A 211 37.69 20.33 29.40
N LYS A 212 37.72 20.92 28.19
CA LYS A 212 38.77 21.88 27.78
C LYS A 212 38.41 23.35 28.07
N GLY A 213 37.11 23.64 28.23
CA GLY A 213 36.64 24.93 28.73
C GLY A 213 36.40 24.85 30.22
N GLY A 214 37.42 25.17 31.03
CA GLY A 214 37.35 25.19 32.49
C GLY A 214 36.01 25.67 33.04
N GLY A 215 35.20 24.71 33.49
CA GLY A 215 33.86 24.89 34.07
C GLY A 215 33.82 25.64 35.41
N ALA A 216 34.85 26.41 35.75
CA ALA A 216 34.86 27.28 36.92
C ALA A 216 35.26 28.73 36.62
N ALA A 217 35.76 29.08 35.43
CA ALA A 217 36.25 30.45 35.19
C ALA A 217 35.20 31.39 34.58
N TRP A 218 34.36 30.91 33.66
CA TRP A 218 33.41 31.78 32.93
C TRP A 218 32.08 32.02 33.65
N LEU A 219 31.60 31.05 34.44
CA LEU A 219 30.40 31.24 35.27
C LEU A 219 30.67 32.21 36.44
N TRP A 220 31.91 32.28 36.94
CA TRP A 220 32.32 33.27 37.94
C TRP A 220 32.66 34.64 37.34
N SER A 221 33.05 34.76 36.07
CA SER A 221 33.29 36.06 35.44
C SER A 221 31.98 36.80 35.09
N SER A 222 30.94 36.06 34.65
CA SER A 222 29.62 36.65 34.39
C SER A 222 28.86 37.02 35.66
N ILE A 223 29.08 36.30 36.78
CA ILE A 223 28.50 36.66 38.08
C ILE A 223 29.23 37.86 38.71
N LYS A 224 30.55 38.01 38.54
CA LYS A 224 31.30 39.17 39.03
C LYS A 224 30.97 40.47 38.28
N GLY A 225 30.62 40.40 36.99
CA GLY A 225 30.15 41.56 36.22
C GLY A 225 28.73 42.02 36.55
N LEU A 226 27.89 41.12 37.10
CA LEU A 226 26.50 41.41 37.47
C LEU A 226 26.31 41.78 38.95
N LEU A 227 27.27 41.46 39.82
CA LEU A 227 27.18 41.73 41.27
C LEU A 227 27.80 43.05 41.73
N GLY A 228 28.38 43.87 40.85
CA GLY A 228 28.70 45.26 41.15
C GLY A 228 29.29 45.50 42.55
N TYR A 229 30.30 44.70 42.94
CA TYR A 229 31.00 44.94 44.20
C TYR A 229 31.88 46.17 44.01
N ARG A 230 31.27 47.33 44.27
CA ARG A 230 31.95 48.51 44.80
C ARG A 230 32.36 48.16 46.22
N ASP A 231 33.66 48.28 46.48
CA ASP A 231 34.15 48.47 47.84
C ASP A 231 33.60 49.82 48.32
N ASP A 232 32.45 49.79 49.00
CA ASP A 232 31.91 50.92 49.75
C ASP A 232 32.02 50.59 51.24
N ASP A 233 32.99 51.24 51.87
CA ASP A 233 33.03 51.45 53.32
C ASP A 233 31.74 52.19 53.74
N SER A 234 30.89 51.55 54.54
CA SER A 234 30.03 52.29 55.48
C SER A 234 29.46 51.38 56.55
N ASP A 235 29.77 51.77 57.78
CA ASP A 235 29.06 51.43 59.01
C ASP A 235 27.55 51.65 58.85
N ASP A 236 26.73 50.71 59.31
CA ASP A 236 25.72 51.00 60.33
C ASP A 236 24.85 49.78 60.69
N ASP A 237 24.41 49.85 61.93
CA ASP A 237 23.72 48.87 62.75
C ASP A 237 22.35 48.37 62.25
N ASN A 238 21.93 47.31 62.95
CA ASN A 238 20.56 47.04 63.42
C ASN A 238 19.63 46.08 62.63
N ASN A 239 19.56 44.87 63.20
CA ASN A 239 18.37 44.30 63.82
C ASN A 239 17.37 43.46 63.01
N SER A 240 16.92 42.42 63.71
CA SER A 240 15.66 41.68 63.59
C SER A 240 15.52 40.54 62.58
N THR A 241 15.76 39.33 63.11
CA THR A 241 14.78 38.22 63.16
C THR A 241 13.61 38.21 62.17
N ARG A 242 13.53 37.16 61.32
CA ARG A 242 12.41 36.18 61.38
C ARG A 242 12.56 35.01 60.41
N ALA A 243 12.39 33.82 60.97
CA ALA A 243 12.20 32.55 60.30
C ALA A 243 10.76 32.38 59.75
N ARG A 244 10.62 31.60 58.65
CA ARG A 244 9.48 30.73 58.24
C ARG A 244 9.83 30.16 56.85
N LYS A 245 10.08 28.88 56.59
CA LYS A 245 9.33 27.61 56.77
C LYS A 245 7.97 27.58 56.03
N ARG A 246 7.83 26.55 55.17
CA ARG A 246 6.62 26.01 54.47
C ARG A 246 6.33 26.61 53.08
N GLN A 247 5.85 25.89 52.06
CA GLN A 247 5.30 24.53 51.97
C GLN A 247 5.23 24.08 50.50
N ARG A 248 5.40 22.76 50.29
CA ARG A 248 4.89 21.98 49.14
C ARG A 248 3.40 22.23 48.90
N THR A 249 2.95 22.13 47.65
CA THR A 249 1.75 21.32 47.30
C THR A 249 1.66 21.05 45.79
N ASN A 250 1.36 19.77 45.51
CA ASN A 250 0.78 19.08 44.34
C ASN A 250 1.16 19.49 42.93
#